data_AF-A0A3M1K2L2-F1
#
_entry.id   AF-A0A3M1K2L2-F1
#
_cell.length_a   1.000
_cell.length_b   1.000
_cell.length_c   1.000
_cell.angle_alpha   90.00
_cell.angle_beta   90.00
_cell.angle_gamma   90.00
#
_symmetry.space_group_name_H-M   'P 1'
#
loop_
_entity.id
_entity.type
_entity.pdbx_description
1 polymer ?
#
loop_
_entity_poly.entity_id
_entity_poly.type
_entity_poly.pdbx_seq_one_letter_code
_entity_poly.pdbx_strand_id
1 'polypeptide(L)'
;MNLPPHPARLPRPKHVRESACREPVTPEALYRRRGFLAAAGALAGLAALPMRFAAMAMPERRPPFVDAQGRIPARGNPRYRAGDEAITDEAVATGYNNYYEFGTDKEDPARHARHFRSFPWTVEVSGLVAHPGEWRLEDLIDPADLETRVYRFRCVEAWSMVIP
;
A
#
# COMPACT_ATOMS: atom_id res chain seq x y z
N MET A 1 -21.17 -59.00 80.82
CA MET A 1 -20.20 -60.10 80.62
C MET A 1 -20.42 -60.68 79.25
N ASN A 2 -19.32 -61.02 78.57
CA ASN A 2 -19.20 -61.66 77.26
C ASN A 2 -19.33 -60.74 76.02
N LEU A 3 -18.15 -60.30 75.54
CA LEU A 3 -17.89 -59.96 74.14
C LEU A 3 -18.02 -61.22 73.28
N PRO A 4 -18.60 -61.08 72.07
CA PRO A 4 -18.25 -61.89 70.92
C PRO A 4 -17.57 -61.05 69.80
N PRO A 5 -16.93 -61.71 68.82
CA PRO A 5 -15.66 -61.28 68.25
C PRO A 5 -15.74 -60.41 66.98
N HIS A 6 -14.60 -59.78 66.67
CA HIS A 6 -14.31 -59.01 65.46
C HIS A 6 -14.72 -59.70 64.14
N PRO A 7 -15.25 -58.93 63.19
CA PRO A 7 -15.09 -59.22 61.78
C PRO A 7 -14.15 -58.24 61.05
N ALA A 8 -13.16 -58.84 60.39
CA ALA A 8 -12.42 -58.48 59.17
C ALA A 8 -12.04 -57.01 58.88
N ARG A 9 -10.72 -56.73 58.90
CA ARG A 9 -10.11 -55.60 58.19
C ARG A 9 -10.18 -55.81 56.68
N LEU A 10 -10.78 -54.86 55.97
CA LEU A 10 -10.74 -54.79 54.50
C LEU A 10 -9.29 -54.70 53.99
N PRO A 11 -8.93 -55.40 52.89
CA PRO A 11 -7.58 -55.32 52.33
C PRO A 11 -7.31 -53.96 51.70
N ARG A 12 -6.13 -53.39 52.00
CA ARG A 12 -5.63 -52.15 51.38
C ARG A 12 -5.31 -52.40 49.90
N PRO A 13 -5.67 -51.49 48.97
CA PRO A 13 -5.29 -51.63 47.57
C PRO A 13 -3.77 -51.59 47.44
N LYS A 14 -3.21 -52.61 46.77
CA LYS A 14 -1.82 -52.67 46.33
C LYS A 14 -1.70 -51.85 45.05
N HIS A 15 -0.69 -50.98 44.99
CA HIS A 15 -0.36 -50.06 43.89
C HIS A 15 -0.92 -48.64 44.01
N VAL A 16 -0.25 -47.82 44.84
CA VAL A 16 -0.11 -46.39 44.54
C VAL A 16 0.91 -46.30 43.41
N ARG A 17 0.44 -46.10 42.17
CA ARG A 17 1.34 -45.73 41.06
C ARG A 17 1.77 -44.29 41.30
N GLU A 18 3.04 -44.12 41.62
CA GLU A 18 3.72 -42.83 41.65
C GLU A 18 3.73 -42.27 40.21
N SER A 19 2.80 -41.36 39.91
CA SER A 19 2.75 -40.66 38.63
C SER A 19 3.90 -39.66 38.56
N ALA A 20 5.07 -40.15 38.17
CA ALA A 20 6.18 -39.33 37.73
C ALA A 20 5.80 -38.67 36.40
N CYS A 21 5.35 -37.42 36.45
CA CYS A 21 5.30 -36.55 35.29
C CYS A 21 6.76 -36.22 34.89
N ARG A 22 7.42 -37.15 34.19
CA ARG A 22 8.67 -36.90 33.47
C ARG A 22 8.30 -36.70 32.01
N GLU A 23 8.12 -35.45 31.60
CA GLU A 23 8.17 -35.15 30.17
C GLU A 23 9.51 -35.67 29.61
N PRO A 24 9.51 -36.40 28.48
CA PRO A 24 10.76 -36.80 27.85
C PRO A 24 11.52 -35.53 27.46
N VAL A 25 12.71 -35.35 28.04
CA VAL A 25 13.66 -34.31 27.63
C VAL A 25 13.86 -34.42 26.12
N THR A 26 13.70 -33.31 25.39
CA THR A 26 13.78 -33.31 23.93
C THR A 26 15.11 -33.94 23.50
N PRO A 27 15.11 -34.96 22.61
CA PRO A 27 16.34 -35.57 22.12
C PRO A 27 17.33 -34.52 21.61
N GLU A 28 18.60 -34.63 22.01
CA GLU A 28 19.65 -33.66 21.70
C GLU A 28 19.79 -33.38 20.20
N ALA A 29 19.57 -34.41 19.37
CA ALA A 29 19.57 -34.28 17.90
C ALA A 29 18.49 -33.31 17.40
N LEU A 30 17.29 -33.36 17.99
CA LEU A 30 16.20 -32.44 17.64
C LEU A 30 16.47 -31.02 18.15
N TYR A 31 17.05 -30.89 19.34
CA TYR A 31 17.46 -29.59 19.89
C TYR A 31 18.55 -28.93 19.02
N ARG A 32 19.60 -29.66 18.64
CA ARG A 32 20.66 -29.17 17.75
C ARG A 32 20.14 -28.80 16.36
N ARG A 33 19.20 -29.58 15.80
CA ARG A 33 18.56 -29.27 14.51
C ARG A 33 17.80 -27.95 14.55
N ARG A 34 17.15 -27.59 15.66
CA ARG A 34 16.47 -26.28 15.81
C ARG A 34 17.47 -25.13 15.75
N GLY A 35 18.61 -25.26 16.43
CA GLY A 35 19.71 -24.29 16.35
C GLY A 35 20.26 -24.15 14.94
N PHE A 36 20.46 -25.27 14.24
CA PHE A 36 20.91 -25.26 12.84
C PHE A 36 19.91 -24.59 11.89
N LEU A 37 18.61 -24.90 12.01
CA LEU A 37 17.56 -24.27 11.19
C LEU A 37 17.44 -22.76 11.47
N ALA A 38 17.58 -22.34 12.73
CA ALA A 38 17.60 -20.94 13.09
C ALA A 38 18.82 -20.21 12.49
N ALA A 39 20.00 -20.83 12.56
CA ALA A 39 21.22 -20.29 11.97
C ALA A 39 21.14 -20.23 10.43
N ALA A 40 20.61 -21.28 9.78
CA ALA A 40 20.39 -21.32 8.34
C ALA A 40 19.37 -20.27 7.88
N GLY A 41 18.29 -20.07 8.63
CA GLY A 41 17.30 -19.02 8.38
C GLY A 41 17.89 -17.61 8.51
N ALA A 42 18.73 -17.39 9.52
CA ALA A 42 19.44 -16.11 9.69
C ALA A 42 20.43 -15.84 8.55
N LEU A 43 21.20 -16.85 8.14
CA LEU A 43 22.13 -16.76 7.01
C LEU A 43 21.40 -16.47 5.69
N ALA A 44 20.27 -17.16 5.45
CA ALA A 44 19.45 -16.93 4.27
C ALA A 44 18.83 -15.52 4.28
N GLY A 45 18.41 -15.01 5.45
CA GLY A 45 17.94 -13.64 5.62
C GLY A 45 19.02 -12.59 5.31
N LEU A 46 20.26 -12.82 5.77
CA LEU A 46 21.42 -11.98 5.48
C LEU A 46 21.84 -12.05 4.00
N ALA A 47 21.77 -13.23 3.38
CA ALA A 47 22.06 -13.38 1.96
C ALA A 47 21.00 -12.69 1.07
N ALA A 48 19.76 -12.56 1.54
CA ALA A 48 18.68 -11.87 0.84
C ALA A 48 18.71 -10.34 1.02
N LEU A 49 19.46 -9.80 1.99
CA LEU A 49 19.59 -8.36 2.24
C LEU A 49 19.92 -7.55 0.96
N PRO A 50 20.98 -7.86 0.19
CA PRO A 50 21.33 -7.10 -1.01
C PRO A 50 20.21 -7.08 -2.07
N MET A 51 19.45 -8.16 -2.20
CA MET A 51 18.30 -8.21 -3.13
C MET A 51 17.13 -7.34 -2.64
N ARG A 52 16.91 -7.23 -1.33
CA ARG A 52 15.93 -6.29 -0.76
C ARG A 52 16.36 -4.84 -0.91
N PHE A 53 17.65 -4.54 -0.73
CA PHE A 53 18.21 -3.21 -0.99
C PHE A 53 18.09 -2.82 -2.46
N ALA A 54 18.38 -3.74 -3.39
CA ALA A 54 18.23 -3.49 -4.82
C ALA A 54 16.75 -3.24 -5.22
N ALA A 55 15.80 -3.98 -4.64
CA ALA A 55 14.37 -3.74 -4.87
C ALA A 55 13.87 -2.39 -4.31
N MET A 56 14.47 -1.91 -3.21
CA MET A 56 14.21 -0.57 -2.65
C MET A 56 14.91 0.56 -3.42
N ALA A 57 15.96 0.24 -4.17
CA ALA A 57 16.77 1.21 -4.92
C ALA A 57 16.31 1.40 -6.37
N MET A 58 15.21 0.76 -6.79
CA MET A 58 14.58 1.04 -8.08
C MET A 58 14.03 2.48 -8.01
N PRO A 59 14.59 3.45 -8.75
CA PRO A 59 14.04 4.80 -8.75
C PRO A 59 12.60 4.71 -9.25
N GLU A 60 11.66 5.28 -8.52
CA GLU A 60 10.32 5.50 -9.05
C GLU A 60 10.48 6.21 -10.38
N ARG A 61 9.92 5.60 -11.42
CA ARG A 61 10.03 6.10 -12.77
C ARG A 61 9.27 7.43 -12.75
N ARG A 62 9.98 8.55 -12.80
CA ARG A 62 9.38 9.88 -12.86
C ARG A 62 8.94 10.16 -14.30
N PRO A 63 7.77 10.79 -14.51
CA PRO A 63 7.40 11.25 -15.84
C PRO A 63 8.45 12.23 -16.38
N PRO A 64 8.93 12.09 -17.63
CA PRO A 64 10.02 12.90 -18.17
C PRO A 64 9.63 14.37 -18.37
N PHE A 65 8.33 14.68 -18.32
CA PHE A 65 7.77 16.03 -18.47
C PHE A 65 7.58 16.78 -17.14
N VAL A 66 7.99 16.18 -16.01
CA VAL A 66 8.02 16.84 -14.70
C VAL A 66 9.44 17.28 -14.40
N ASP A 67 9.64 18.46 -13.81
CA ASP A 67 10.95 19.02 -13.43
C ASP A 67 11.50 18.48 -12.10
N ALA A 68 12.71 18.91 -11.72
CA ALA A 68 13.38 18.43 -10.51
C ALA A 68 12.64 18.76 -9.21
N GLN A 69 11.72 19.72 -9.24
CA GLN A 69 10.90 20.15 -8.12
C GLN A 69 9.50 19.53 -8.15
N GLY A 70 9.22 18.62 -9.10
CA GLY A 70 7.92 17.98 -9.22
C GLY A 70 6.88 18.83 -9.96
N ARG A 71 7.30 19.89 -10.67
CA ARG A 71 6.39 20.79 -11.40
C ARG A 71 6.38 20.47 -12.89
N ILE A 72 5.29 20.87 -13.55
CA ILE A 72 5.17 20.81 -15.00
C ILE A 72 5.60 22.18 -15.56
N PRO A 73 6.65 22.27 -16.40
CA PRO A 73 7.20 23.54 -16.88
C PRO A 73 6.36 24.16 -18.02
N ALA A 74 5.06 24.33 -17.80
CA ALA A 74 4.13 24.88 -18.78
C ALA A 74 4.22 26.40 -18.86
N ARG A 75 4.04 26.97 -20.07
CA ARG A 75 4.03 28.42 -20.28
C ARG A 75 2.62 28.97 -20.14
N GLY A 76 2.47 30.08 -19.43
CA GLY A 76 1.16 30.76 -19.34
C GLY A 76 0.67 31.24 -20.70
N ASN A 77 -0.54 30.83 -21.10
CA ASN A 77 -1.15 31.31 -22.33
C ASN A 77 -2.05 32.55 -22.04
N PRO A 78 -1.70 33.75 -22.52
CA PRO A 78 -2.43 34.97 -22.19
C PRO A 78 -3.86 35.00 -22.74
N ARG A 79 -4.20 34.15 -23.72
CA ARG A 79 -5.57 34.01 -24.25
C ARG A 79 -6.52 33.35 -23.25
N TYR A 80 -6.01 32.57 -22.30
CA TYR A 80 -6.81 31.79 -21.36
C TYR A 80 -6.61 32.32 -19.94
N ARG A 81 -7.40 33.34 -19.59
CA ARG A 81 -7.42 33.99 -18.28
C ARG A 81 -8.85 34.06 -17.75
N ALA A 82 -9.02 34.03 -16.44
CA ALA A 82 -10.32 34.21 -15.79
C ALA A 82 -10.72 35.69 -15.58
N GLY A 83 -9.97 36.65 -16.14
CA GLY A 83 -10.18 38.08 -15.90
C GLY A 83 -9.77 38.45 -14.48
N ASP A 84 -10.68 39.11 -13.76
CA ASP A 84 -10.47 39.59 -12.38
C ASP A 84 -10.90 38.56 -11.31
N GLU A 85 -11.35 37.38 -11.70
CA GLU A 85 -11.74 36.34 -10.76
C GLU A 85 -10.53 35.80 -9.99
N ALA A 86 -10.73 35.60 -8.69
CA ALA A 86 -9.71 35.00 -7.83
C ALA A 86 -9.50 33.53 -8.19
N ILE A 87 -8.23 33.13 -8.27
CA ILE A 87 -7.84 31.72 -8.37
C ILE A 87 -8.29 31.00 -7.10
N THR A 88 -8.87 29.81 -7.25
CA THR A 88 -9.22 28.97 -6.11
C THR A 88 -7.96 28.50 -5.38
N ASP A 89 -7.98 28.54 -4.06
CA ASP A 89 -6.87 28.06 -3.23
C ASP A 89 -6.52 26.61 -3.59
N GLU A 90 -5.22 26.31 -3.71
CA GLU A 90 -4.71 24.99 -4.08
C GLU A 90 -5.21 23.90 -3.12
N ALA A 91 -5.29 24.19 -1.82
CA ALA A 91 -5.77 23.24 -0.81
C ALA A 91 -7.26 22.90 -1.01
N VAL A 92 -8.05 23.85 -1.52
CA VAL A 92 -9.45 23.61 -1.88
C VAL A 92 -9.54 22.84 -3.20
N ALA A 93 -8.77 23.22 -4.21
CA ALA A 93 -8.76 22.57 -5.53
C ALA A 93 -8.33 21.09 -5.47
N THR A 94 -7.42 20.76 -4.55
CA THR A 94 -6.89 19.41 -4.35
C THR A 94 -7.55 18.65 -3.20
N GLY A 95 -8.45 19.29 -2.45
CA GLY A 95 -9.15 18.72 -1.30
C GLY A 95 -10.66 18.53 -1.47
N TYR A 96 -11.30 19.26 -2.39
CA TYR A 96 -12.74 19.19 -2.65
C TYR A 96 -12.99 18.67 -4.07
N ASN A 97 -13.12 17.35 -4.22
CA ASN A 97 -13.13 16.69 -5.52
C ASN A 97 -14.28 15.67 -5.64
N ASN A 98 -14.67 15.40 -6.88
CA ASN A 98 -15.54 14.27 -7.22
C ASN A 98 -14.68 13.23 -7.95
N TYR A 99 -14.34 12.14 -7.27
CA TYR A 99 -13.66 10.99 -7.86
C TYR A 99 -14.16 9.72 -7.17
N TYR A 100 -15.19 9.11 -7.75
CA TYR A 100 -16.04 8.14 -7.07
C TYR A 100 -15.33 6.80 -6.80
N GLU A 101 -14.33 6.47 -7.63
CA GLU A 101 -13.45 5.31 -7.43
C GLU A 101 -12.64 5.42 -6.13
N PHE A 102 -12.51 6.62 -5.57
CA PHE A 102 -11.84 6.87 -4.29
C PHE A 102 -12.81 7.22 -3.16
N GLY A 103 -14.12 7.21 -3.38
CA GLY A 103 -15.15 7.51 -2.38
C GLY A 103 -16.15 8.58 -2.82
N THR A 104 -17.23 8.73 -2.06
CA THR A 104 -18.36 9.60 -2.42
C THR A 104 -18.33 10.95 -1.73
N ASP A 105 -17.63 11.06 -0.59
CA ASP A 105 -17.48 12.34 0.10
C ASP A 105 -16.42 13.19 -0.61
N LYS A 106 -16.59 14.52 -0.55
CA LYS A 106 -15.76 15.48 -1.30
C LYS A 106 -14.27 15.43 -0.96
N GLU A 107 -13.94 14.95 0.23
CA GLU A 107 -12.58 14.84 0.75
C GLU A 107 -11.99 13.42 0.59
N ASP A 108 -12.81 12.42 0.24
CA ASP A 108 -12.37 11.04 0.09
C ASP A 108 -11.27 10.89 -0.99
N PRO A 109 -11.36 11.54 -2.17
CA PRO A 109 -10.30 11.46 -3.18
C PRO A 109 -8.93 11.86 -2.63
N ALA A 110 -8.86 12.97 -1.88
CA ALA A 110 -7.62 13.46 -1.29
C ALA A 110 -7.07 12.51 -0.20
N ARG A 111 -7.94 11.77 0.50
CA ARG A 111 -7.55 10.76 1.49
C ARG A 111 -7.03 9.48 0.85
N HIS A 112 -7.74 8.96 -0.16
CA HIS A 112 -7.56 7.60 -0.65
C HIS A 112 -6.70 7.48 -1.91
N ALA A 113 -6.56 8.53 -2.72
CA ALA A 113 -5.79 8.49 -3.98
C ALA A 113 -4.26 8.42 -3.78
N ARG A 114 -3.75 8.49 -2.55
CA ARG A 114 -2.30 8.56 -2.23
C ARG A 114 -1.47 7.38 -2.76
N HIS A 115 -2.10 6.23 -2.99
CA HIS A 115 -1.45 5.02 -3.48
C HIS A 115 -1.76 4.72 -4.95
N PHE A 116 -2.44 5.64 -5.64
CA PHE A 116 -2.69 5.51 -7.07
C PHE A 116 -1.38 5.67 -7.85
N ARG A 117 -1.04 4.66 -8.66
CA ARG A 117 0.14 4.69 -9.53
C ARG A 117 -0.26 5.28 -10.88
N SER A 118 -0.08 6.59 -11.02
CA SER A 118 -0.41 7.34 -12.23
C SER A 118 0.67 7.29 -13.32
N PHE A 119 1.83 6.68 -13.05
CA PHE A 119 2.90 6.51 -14.03
C PHE A 119 3.70 5.23 -13.75
N PRO A 120 4.13 4.47 -14.79
CA PRO A 120 3.85 4.66 -16.22
C PRO A 120 2.37 4.47 -16.56
N TRP A 121 1.89 5.13 -17.63
CA TRP A 121 0.51 5.03 -18.08
C TRP A 121 0.42 4.97 -19.61
N THR A 122 -0.58 4.26 -20.11
CA THR A 122 -0.85 4.10 -21.55
C THR A 122 -2.26 4.59 -21.85
N VAL A 123 -2.41 5.32 -22.95
CA VAL A 123 -3.68 5.82 -23.47
C VAL A 123 -3.98 5.09 -24.78
N GLU A 124 -5.14 4.44 -24.86
CA GLU A 124 -5.63 3.83 -26.10
C GLU A 124 -6.44 4.86 -26.89
N VAL A 125 -6.10 5.04 -28.16
CA VAL A 125 -6.87 5.82 -29.14
C VAL A 125 -7.48 4.85 -30.15
N SER A 126 -8.80 4.71 -30.15
CA SER A 126 -9.54 3.79 -31.01
C SER A 126 -10.83 4.42 -31.58
N GLY A 127 -11.58 3.67 -32.39
CA GLY A 127 -12.80 4.16 -33.05
C GLY A 127 -12.56 4.68 -34.48
N LEU A 128 -13.32 5.71 -34.89
CA LEU A 128 -13.30 6.24 -36.26
C LEU A 128 -12.15 7.23 -36.45
N VAL A 129 -10.92 6.73 -36.42
CA VAL A 129 -9.68 7.51 -36.60
C VAL A 129 -8.77 6.84 -37.63
N ALA A 130 -7.94 7.64 -38.31
CA ALA A 130 -7.02 7.13 -39.32
C ALA A 130 -5.86 6.29 -38.73
N HIS A 131 -5.44 6.62 -37.51
CA HIS A 131 -4.28 6.01 -36.85
C HIS A 131 -4.65 5.60 -35.41
N PRO A 132 -5.37 4.47 -35.23
CA PRO A 132 -5.62 3.92 -33.90
C PRO A 132 -4.31 3.34 -33.31
N GLY A 133 -4.23 3.28 -31.97
CA GLY A 133 -3.09 2.68 -31.30
C GLY A 133 -3.03 2.98 -29.80
N GLU A 134 -2.12 2.30 -29.12
CA GLU A 134 -1.74 2.56 -27.74
C GLU A 134 -0.54 3.51 -27.70
N TRP A 135 -0.66 4.57 -26.90
CA TRP A 135 0.34 5.61 -26.75
C TRP A 135 0.78 5.70 -25.30
N ARG A 136 2.09 5.72 -25.04
CA ARG A 136 2.58 5.97 -23.68
C ARG A 136 2.39 7.45 -23.38
N LEU A 137 2.12 7.78 -22.12
CA LEU A 137 1.86 9.16 -21.73
C LEU A 137 3.03 10.09 -22.09
N GLU A 138 4.27 9.62 -21.95
CA GLU A 138 5.48 10.34 -22.31
C GLU A 138 5.68 10.54 -23.82
N ASP A 139 5.02 9.76 -24.68
CA ASP A 139 5.08 9.92 -26.14
C ASP A 139 4.06 10.99 -26.61
N LEU A 140 3.05 11.28 -25.78
CA LEU A 140 2.00 12.28 -26.06
C LEU A 140 2.32 13.68 -25.53
N ILE A 141 3.20 13.78 -24.53
CA ILE A 141 3.47 15.04 -23.82
C ILE A 141 4.87 15.53 -24.18
N ASP A 142 4.94 16.58 -25.01
CA ASP A 142 6.15 17.39 -25.18
C ASP A 142 6.17 18.52 -24.14
N PRO A 143 7.15 18.55 -23.21
CA PRO A 143 7.26 19.62 -22.21
C PRO A 143 7.36 21.03 -22.82
N ALA A 144 7.87 21.17 -24.04
CA ALA A 144 8.04 22.47 -24.70
C ALA A 144 6.70 23.09 -25.15
N ASP A 145 5.70 22.24 -25.41
CA ASP A 145 4.38 22.63 -25.94
C ASP A 145 3.31 22.77 -24.84
N LEU A 146 3.66 22.51 -23.58
CA LEU A 146 2.72 22.61 -22.47
C LEU A 146 2.36 24.07 -22.14
N GLU A 147 1.06 24.30 -21.96
CA GLU A 147 0.48 25.61 -21.64
C GLU A 147 -0.31 25.57 -20.32
N THR A 148 -0.15 26.60 -19.50
CA THR A 148 -1.03 26.88 -18.35
C THR A 148 -2.23 27.69 -18.83
N ARG A 149 -3.45 27.28 -18.46
CA ARG A 149 -4.71 27.88 -18.94
C ARG A 149 -5.67 28.03 -17.77
N VAL A 150 -5.97 29.28 -17.43
CA VAL A 150 -6.89 29.55 -16.31
C VAL A 150 -8.34 29.39 -16.76
N TYR A 151 -9.02 28.41 -16.20
CA TYR A 151 -10.41 28.07 -16.51
C TYR A 151 -11.33 28.06 -15.30
N ARG A 152 -12.61 28.31 -15.57
CA ARG A 152 -13.70 28.11 -14.62
C ARG A 152 -14.16 26.66 -14.71
N PHE A 153 -13.91 25.89 -13.67
CA PHE A 153 -14.44 24.55 -13.50
C PHE A 153 -15.82 24.64 -12.83
N ARG A 154 -16.88 24.22 -13.52
CA ARG A 154 -18.25 24.24 -12.99
C ARG A 154 -18.76 22.81 -12.87
N CYS A 155 -18.96 22.34 -11.64
CA CYS A 155 -19.59 21.05 -11.40
C CYS A 155 -21.10 21.12 -11.66
N VAL A 156 -21.77 20.00 -11.95
CA VAL A 156 -23.25 19.99 -12.02
C VAL A 156 -23.90 20.28 -10.66
N GLU A 157 -23.21 19.96 -9.56
CA GLU A 157 -23.69 20.06 -8.17
C GLU A 157 -23.67 21.49 -7.58
N ALA A 158 -23.89 22.52 -8.40
CA ALA A 158 -23.99 23.91 -7.92
C ALA A 158 -22.72 24.59 -7.32
N TRP A 159 -21.53 23.99 -7.39
CA TRP A 159 -20.26 24.63 -7.03
C TRP A 159 -19.31 24.86 -8.24
N SER A 160 -18.33 25.76 -8.08
CA SER A 160 -17.34 26.09 -9.10
C SER A 160 -15.97 26.45 -8.50
N MET A 161 -14.93 26.33 -9.30
CA MET A 161 -13.56 26.74 -9.00
C MET A 161 -12.95 27.48 -10.20
N VAL A 162 -11.89 28.24 -9.97
CA VAL A 162 -11.03 28.82 -11.00
C VAL A 162 -9.65 28.17 -10.87
N ILE A 163 -9.27 27.36 -11.86
CA ILE A 163 -8.10 26.49 -11.85
C ILE A 163 -7.10 26.94 -12.93
N PRO A 164 -5.82 27.19 -12.60
CA PRO A 164 -4.78 27.56 -13.54
C PRO A 164 -4.19 26.38 -14.33
#